data_AF-A0A382ETS4-F1
#
_entry.id   AF-A0A382ETS4-F1
#
_cell.length_a   1.000
_cell.length_b   1.000
_cell.length_c   1.000
_cell.angle_alpha   90.00
_cell.angle_beta   90.00
_cell.angle_gamma   90.00
#
_symmetry.space_group_name_H-M   'P 1'
#
loop_
_entity.id
_entity.type
_entity.pdbx_description
1 polymer ?
#
loop_
_entity_poly.entity_id
_entity_poly.type
_entity_poly.pdbx_seq_one_letter_code
_entity_poly.pdbx_strand_id
1 'polypeptide(L)'
;MLKDYATKMSKGIAFSLNKQFKEGDHVLIDGERALIVKIGFTQTVFGITKSNGEFDGDYVWRYVPNERIDYLKLEKIVFDRTPITNKNRIKNNYDKIEEMNNNTEKTE
;
A
#
# COMPACT_ATOMS: atom_id res chain seq x y z
N MET A 1 -36.31 -0.16 -4.03
CA MET A 1 -35.96 0.67 -5.20
C MET A 1 -35.34 2.02 -4.79
N LEU A 2 -36.09 3.04 -4.33
CA LEU A 2 -35.49 4.32 -3.92
C LEU A 2 -34.72 4.25 -2.58
N LYS A 3 -35.23 3.46 -1.63
CA LYS A 3 -34.59 3.23 -0.32
C LYS A 3 -33.19 2.61 -0.45
N ASP A 4 -33.04 1.61 -1.32
CA ASP A 4 -31.75 0.94 -1.54
C ASP A 4 -30.70 1.88 -2.15
N TYR A 5 -31.15 2.83 -2.97
CA TYR A 5 -30.29 3.85 -3.60
C TYR A 5 -29.82 4.90 -2.59
N ALA A 6 -30.72 5.35 -1.70
CA ALA A 6 -30.39 6.30 -0.63
C ALA A 6 -29.41 5.69 0.41
N THR A 7 -29.56 4.40 0.73
CA THR A 7 -28.65 3.68 1.64
C THR A 7 -27.27 3.46 1.01
N LYS A 8 -27.17 3.20 -0.30
CA LYS A 8 -25.88 3.09 -1.00
C LYS A 8 -25.17 4.45 -1.12
N MET A 9 -25.93 5.50 -1.40
CA MET A 9 -25.42 6.86 -1.52
C MET A 9 -24.89 7.39 -0.18
N SER A 10 -25.54 7.07 0.95
CA SER A 10 -25.06 7.46 2.28
C SER A 10 -23.73 6.80 2.69
N LYS A 11 -23.46 5.56 2.27
CA LYS A 11 -22.16 4.90 2.50
C LYS A 11 -21.03 5.44 1.61
N GLY A 12 -21.30 5.66 0.32
CA GLY A 12 -20.30 6.25 -0.59
C GLY A 12 -19.93 7.69 -0.21
N ILE A 13 -20.91 8.46 0.31
CA ILE A 13 -20.69 9.80 0.87
C ILE A 13 -19.89 9.72 2.18
N ALA A 14 -20.10 8.70 3.02
CA ALA A 14 -19.37 8.55 4.28
C ALA A 14 -17.86 8.45 4.05
N PHE A 15 -17.38 7.69 3.06
CA PHE A 15 -15.94 7.63 2.75
C PHE A 15 -15.41 8.94 2.18
N SER A 16 -16.11 9.55 1.22
CA SER A 16 -15.71 10.84 0.64
C SER A 16 -15.73 12.00 1.65
N LEU A 17 -16.54 11.91 2.71
CA LEU A 17 -16.61 12.87 3.81
C LEU A 17 -15.74 12.49 5.02
N ASN A 18 -15.21 11.27 5.06
CA ASN A 18 -14.35 10.81 6.15
C ASN A 18 -12.95 11.42 5.99
N LYS A 19 -12.71 12.51 6.73
CA LYS A 19 -11.43 13.25 6.74
C LYS A 19 -10.21 12.44 7.24
N GLN A 20 -10.40 11.18 7.66
CA GLN A 20 -9.30 10.32 8.11
C GLN A 20 -8.39 9.89 6.96
N PHE A 21 -8.92 9.78 5.74
CA PHE A 21 -8.18 9.46 4.53
C PHE A 21 -8.15 10.66 3.58
N LYS A 22 -6.97 10.97 3.06
CA LYS A 22 -6.73 12.08 2.14
C LYS A 22 -5.90 11.59 0.96
N GLU A 23 -5.97 12.33 -0.13
CA GLU A 23 -5.05 12.16 -1.26
C GLU A 23 -3.61 12.31 -0.76
N GLY A 24 -2.73 11.43 -1.22
CA GLY A 24 -1.35 11.32 -0.77
C GLY A 24 -1.13 10.44 0.47
N ASP A 25 -2.19 10.00 1.17
CA ASP A 25 -2.01 9.05 2.28
C ASP A 25 -1.52 7.69 1.77
N HIS A 26 -0.51 7.15 2.43
CA HIS A 26 -0.11 5.75 2.26
C HIS A 26 -1.02 4.83 3.06
N VAL A 27 -1.50 3.78 2.41
CA VAL A 27 -2.46 2.83 2.97
C VAL A 27 -2.08 1.41 2.59
N LEU A 28 -2.64 0.44 3.31
CA LEU A 28 -2.68 -0.96 2.89
C LEU A 28 -4.10 -1.29 2.46
N ILE A 29 -4.24 -1.91 1.28
CA ILE A 29 -5.50 -2.43 0.76
C ILE A 29 -5.35 -3.94 0.64
N ASP A 30 -6.08 -4.68 1.45
CA ASP A 30 -6.03 -6.14 1.49
C ASP A 30 -4.59 -6.69 1.66
N GLY A 31 -3.77 -5.94 2.41
CA GLY A 31 -2.35 -6.26 2.64
C GLY A 31 -1.37 -5.74 1.60
N GLU A 32 -1.84 -5.20 0.47
CA GLU A 32 -0.98 -4.58 -0.55
C GLU A 32 -0.71 -3.11 -0.24
N ARG A 33 0.53 -2.65 -0.42
CA ARG A 33 0.88 -1.23 -0.27
C ARG A 33 0.24 -0.40 -1.36
N ALA A 34 -0.41 0.68 -0.95
CA ALA A 34 -1.08 1.57 -1.87
C ALA A 34 -0.94 3.04 -1.45
N LEU A 35 -1.17 3.92 -2.41
CA LEU A 35 -1.27 5.36 -2.26
C LEU A 35 -2.66 5.80 -2.69
N ILE A 36 -3.32 6.65 -1.89
CA ILE A 36 -4.55 7.31 -2.35
C ILE A 36 -4.16 8.38 -3.37
N VAL A 37 -4.38 8.10 -4.66
CA VAL A 37 -4.03 9.02 -5.74
C VAL A 37 -5.06 10.13 -5.85
N LYS A 38 -6.35 9.77 -5.78
CA LYS A 38 -7.46 10.72 -5.92
C LYS A 38 -8.73 10.20 -5.26
N ILE A 39 -9.42 11.05 -4.51
CA ILE A 39 -10.75 10.77 -3.97
C ILE A 39 -11.78 11.54 -4.81
N GLY A 40 -12.48 10.84 -5.69
CA GLY A 40 -13.58 11.40 -6.47
C GLY A 40 -14.93 11.26 -5.78
N PHE A 41 -15.96 11.87 -6.35
CA PHE A 41 -17.34 11.80 -5.83
C PHE A 41 -17.91 10.37 -5.81
N THR A 42 -17.62 9.57 -6.84
CA THR A 42 -18.19 8.22 -7.02
C THR A 42 -17.15 7.12 -6.90
N GLN A 43 -15.88 7.43 -7.16
CA GLN A 43 -14.78 6.47 -7.19
C GLN A 43 -13.52 7.06 -6.58
N THR A 44 -12.74 6.21 -5.94
CA THR A 44 -11.41 6.51 -5.41
C THR A 44 -10.37 5.73 -6.21
N VAL A 45 -9.27 6.42 -6.55
CA VAL A 45 -8.15 5.85 -7.28
C VAL A 45 -7.04 5.52 -6.29
N PHE A 46 -6.65 4.26 -6.25
CA PHE A 46 -5.54 3.78 -5.46
C PHE A 46 -4.40 3.33 -6.37
N GLY A 47 -3.20 3.85 -6.15
CA GLY A 47 -1.98 3.37 -6.79
C GLY A 47 -1.39 2.25 -5.96
N ILE A 48 -1.44 1.02 -6.45
CA ILE A 48 -1.07 -0.19 -5.71
C ILE A 48 0.26 -0.70 -6.24
N THR A 49 1.21 -0.92 -5.33
CA THR A 49 2.44 -1.65 -5.63
C THR A 49 2.20 -3.12 -5.33
N LYS A 50 2.19 -3.94 -6.38
CA LYS A 50 2.12 -5.39 -6.27
C LYS A 50 3.37 -5.91 -5.57
N SER A 51 3.16 -6.81 -4.62
CA SER A 51 4.22 -7.32 -3.73
C SER A 51 4.45 -8.82 -3.85
N ASN A 52 3.68 -9.50 -4.71
CA ASN A 52 3.71 -10.95 -4.89
C ASN A 52 3.21 -11.35 -6.28
N GLY A 53 3.66 -12.51 -6.77
CA GLY A 53 3.16 -13.16 -7.99
C GLY A 53 3.89 -12.72 -9.27
N GLU A 54 3.27 -12.98 -10.42
CA GLU A 54 3.81 -12.63 -11.75
C GLU A 54 4.01 -11.11 -11.93
N PHE A 55 3.23 -10.31 -11.20
CA PHE A 55 3.23 -8.85 -11.28
C PHE A 55 4.02 -8.18 -10.14
N ASP A 56 4.90 -8.91 -9.44
CA ASP A 56 5.68 -8.34 -8.34
C ASP A 56 6.50 -7.11 -8.79
N GLY A 57 6.37 -5.99 -8.07
CA GLY A 57 6.97 -4.71 -8.42
C GLY A 57 6.12 -3.80 -9.30
N ASP A 58 5.04 -4.29 -9.92
CA ASP A 58 4.18 -3.46 -10.77
C ASP A 58 3.41 -2.41 -9.95
N TYR A 59 3.34 -1.19 -10.50
CA TYR A 59 2.53 -0.11 -9.95
C TYR A 59 1.29 0.12 -10.81
N VAL A 60 0.12 -0.26 -10.28
CA VAL A 60 -1.14 -0.24 -11.01
C VAL A 60 -2.17 0.68 -10.36
N TRP A 61 -3.02 1.29 -11.16
CA TRP A 61 -4.13 2.09 -10.65
C TRP A 61 -5.39 1.24 -10.54
N ARG A 62 -5.92 1.14 -9.32
CA ARG A 62 -7.18 0.47 -9.03
C ARG A 62 -8.26 1.52 -8.79
N TYR A 63 -9.31 1.47 -9.60
CA TYR A 63 -10.49 2.31 -9.48
C TYR A 63 -11.54 1.58 -8.66
N VAL A 64 -11.85 2.11 -7.48
CA VAL A 64 -12.81 1.48 -6.56
C VAL A 64 -14.01 2.40 -6.38
N PRO A 65 -15.24 1.94 -6.64
CA PRO A 65 -16.44 2.70 -6.30
C PRO A 65 -16.50 2.98 -4.80
N ASN A 66 -16.81 4.22 -4.40
CA ASN A 66 -16.77 4.63 -2.98
C ASN A 66 -17.66 3.77 -2.09
N GLU A 67 -18.82 3.31 -2.60
CA GLU A 67 -19.73 2.39 -1.90
C GLU A 67 -19.13 1.01 -1.58
N ARG A 68 -18.02 0.64 -2.25
CA ARG A 68 -17.36 -0.65 -2.05
C ARG A 68 -16.18 -0.59 -1.09
N ILE A 69 -15.69 0.59 -0.76
CA ILE A 69 -14.49 0.75 0.07
C ILE A 69 -14.71 0.19 1.47
N ASP A 70 -15.93 0.29 2.01
CA ASP A 70 -16.29 -0.28 3.31
C ASP A 70 -16.13 -1.82 3.37
N TYR A 71 -16.09 -2.51 2.23
CA TYR A 71 -15.87 -3.95 2.18
C TYR A 71 -14.39 -4.34 2.00
N LEU A 72 -13.52 -3.37 1.74
CA LEU A 72 -12.08 -3.60 1.61
C LEU A 72 -11.40 -3.47 2.96
N LYS A 73 -10.35 -4.25 3.20
CA LYS A 73 -9.51 -4.06 4.38
C LYS A 73 -8.57 -2.89 4.11
N LEU A 74 -8.96 -1.70 4.56
CA LEU A 74 -8.20 -0.46 4.40
C LEU A 74 -7.53 -0.06 5.72
N GLU A 75 -6.21 0.01 5.74
CA GLU A 75 -5.41 0.40 6.90
C GLU A 75 -4.53 1.61 6.57
N LYS A 76 -4.52 2.63 7.42
CA LYS A 76 -3.66 3.80 7.22
C LYS A 76 -2.25 3.52 7.74
N ILE A 77 -1.24 3.77 6.90
CA ILE A 77 0.17 3.69 7.33
C ILE A 77 0.52 5.02 7.99
N VAL A 78 0.64 5.02 9.33
CA VAL A 78 1.03 6.21 10.11
C VAL A 78 2.55 6.32 10.26
N PHE A 79 3.25 5.19 10.22
CA PHE A 79 4.70 5.15 10.31
C PHE A 79 5.27 4.03 9.44
N ASP A 80 6.16 4.37 8.51
CA ASP A 80 6.80 3.37 7.64
C ASP A 80 8.17 2.95 8.18
N ARG A 81 8.27 1.68 8.60
CA ARG A 81 9.52 1.05 9.09
C ARG A 81 10.38 0.47 7.98
N THR A 82 9.93 0.52 6.72
CA THR A 82 10.66 -0.05 5.58
C THR A 82 12.06 0.53 5.44
N PRO A 83 12.30 1.86 5.56
CA PRO A 83 13.64 2.42 5.45
C PRO A 83 14.61 1.87 6.51
N ILE A 84 14.14 1.76 7.76
CA ILE A 84 14.94 1.24 8.88
C ILE A 84 15.29 -0.24 8.62
N THR A 85 14.30 -1.02 8.17
CA THR A 85 14.49 -2.44 7.85
C THR A 85 15.47 -2.63 6.70
N ASN A 86 15.35 -1.81 5.65
CA ASN A 86 16.24 -1.85 4.50
C ASN A 86 17.68 -1.49 4.90
N LYS A 87 17.88 -0.48 5.75
CA LYS A 87 19.20 -0.13 6.30
C LYS A 87 19.86 -1.33 7.00
N ASN A 88 19.10 -2.04 7.85
CA ASN A 88 19.61 -3.21 8.55
C ASN A 88 19.94 -4.36 7.59
N ARG A 89 19.10 -4.60 6.57
CA ARG A 89 19.36 -5.63 5.54
C ARG A 89 20.61 -5.32 4.72
N ILE A 90 20.78 -4.08 4.29
CA ILE A 90 21.95 -3.63 3.52
C ILE A 90 23.23 -3.84 4.35
N LYS A 91 23.22 -3.44 5.62
CA LYS A 91 24.36 -3.65 6.52
C LYS A 91 24.68 -5.15 6.68
N ASN A 92 23.68 -5.97 6.97
CA ASN A 92 23.90 -7.41 7.12
C ASN A 92 24.43 -8.06 5.84
N ASN A 93 23.99 -7.59 4.67
CA ASN A 93 24.50 -8.08 3.39
C ASN A 93 25.95 -7.63 3.17
N TYR A 94 26.28 -6.39 3.50
CA TYR A 94 27.66 -5.89 3.45
C TYR A 94 28.59 -6.71 4.35
N ASP A 95 28.22 -6.90 5.62
CA ASP A 95 29.02 -7.66 6.59
C ASP A 95 29.27 -9.10 6.09
N LYS A 96 28.26 -9.76 5.51
CA LYS A 96 28.40 -11.11 4.91
C LYS A 96 29.32 -11.14 3.70
N ILE A 97 29.28 -10.12 2.83
CA ILE A 97 30.14 -10.04 1.65
C ILE A 97 31.60 -9.88 2.09
N GLU A 98 31.86 -9.02 3.09
CA GLU A 98 33.19 -8.85 3.68
C GLU A 98 33.71 -10.15 4.29
N GLU A 99 32.89 -10.88 5.07
CA GLU A 99 33.27 -12.19 5.62
C GLU A 99 33.62 -13.20 4.52
N MET A 100 32.85 -13.25 3.42
CA MET A 100 33.13 -14.13 2.29
C MET A 100 34.44 -13.79 1.58
N ASN A 101 34.72 -12.51 1.34
CA ASN A 101 35.97 -12.06 0.70
C ASN A 101 37.19 -12.41 1.56
N ASN A 102 37.14 -12.10 2.86
CA ASN A 102 38.22 -12.38 3.80
C ASN A 102 38.53 -13.88 3.96
N ASN A 103 37.52 -14.75 3.79
CA ASN A 103 37.73 -16.20 3.80
C ASN A 103 38.33 -16.70 2.49
N THR A 104 38.01 -16.05 1.36
CA THR A 104 38.56 -16.39 0.05
C THR A 104 40.07 -16.07 0.00
N GLU A 105 40.47 -14.89 0.50
CA GLU A 105 41.88 -14.46 0.57
C GLU A 105 42.76 -15.31 1.51
N LYS A 106 42.16 -16.04 2.47
CA LYS A 106 42.90 -16.94 3.38
C LYS A 106 43.11 -18.34 2.81
N THR A 107 42.46 -18.66 1.69
CA THR A 107 42.49 -19.99 1.07
C THR A 107 43.42 -20.02 -0.16
N GLU A 108 43.91 -18.86 -0.60
CA GLU A 108 44.98 -18.67 -1.60
C GLU A 108 46.34 -18.45 -0.93
#